data_AF-A0A7C6JZS5-F1
#
_entry.id   AF-A0A7C6JZS5-F1
#
_cell.length_a   1.000
_cell.length_b   1.000
_cell.length_c   1.000
_cell.angle_alpha   90.00
_cell.angle_beta   90.00
_cell.angle_gamma   90.00
#
_symmetry.space_group_name_H-M   'P 1'
#
loop_
_entity.id
_entity.type
_entity.pdbx_description
1 polymer ?
#
loop_
_entity_poly.entity_id
_entity_poly.type
_entity_poly.pdbx_seq_one_letter_code
_entity_poly.pdbx_strand_id
1 'polypeptide(L)'
;MFLWKRVQNALGRADNRYKESYRRGEGVIIHYTKAGEIILENTIAHIEAMIMNEYNLLTNMQPGDIDFEKVDRLENSHNAHALKVHYGFGIESFINGVAFVWWTLYPDGRYFEDEDGFGGENCNETTVYAYIDTLGRVIIPFQDMNTEEKKNYRMEAEQKVKSRSQG
;
A
#
# COMPACT_ATOMS: atom_id res chain seq x y z
N MET A 1 42.22 -19.40 -29.77
CA MET A 1 42.10 -18.63 -28.51
C MET A 1 41.45 -17.30 -28.86
N PHE A 2 40.39 -16.92 -28.15
CA PHE A 2 39.66 -15.64 -28.22
C PHE A 2 38.79 -15.36 -29.46
N LEU A 3 37.51 -15.78 -29.42
CA LEU A 3 36.38 -14.92 -29.85
C LEU A 3 34.98 -15.42 -29.40
N TRP A 4 34.83 -16.04 -28.22
CA TRP A 4 33.51 -16.51 -27.73
C TRP A 4 33.21 -16.12 -26.28
N LYS A 5 33.69 -14.95 -25.83
CA LYS A 5 33.47 -14.45 -24.47
C LYS A 5 32.85 -13.06 -24.42
N ARG A 6 31.89 -12.77 -25.32
CA ARG A 6 31.16 -11.47 -25.35
C ARG A 6 29.63 -11.55 -25.46
N VAL A 7 28.99 -12.71 -25.32
CA VAL A 7 27.50 -12.78 -25.40
C VAL A 7 26.87 -13.74 -24.39
N GLN A 8 27.37 -13.79 -23.16
CA GLN A 8 26.72 -14.55 -22.07
C GLN A 8 26.83 -13.77 -20.75
N ASN A 9 25.87 -12.86 -20.52
CA ASN A 9 25.31 -12.45 -19.21
C ASN A 9 24.75 -11.01 -19.21
N ALA A 10 24.08 -10.61 -20.29
CA ALA A 10 23.17 -9.45 -20.31
C ALA A 10 21.69 -9.87 -20.25
N LEU A 11 21.40 -11.07 -19.72
CA LEU A 11 20.05 -11.57 -19.50
C LEU A 11 19.94 -12.10 -18.07
N GLY A 12 19.26 -11.31 -17.24
CA GLY A 12 18.57 -11.74 -16.02
C GLY A 12 19.37 -12.52 -14.98
N ARG A 13 20.07 -11.81 -14.07
CA ARG A 13 19.96 -12.27 -12.68
C ARG A 13 18.49 -12.12 -12.32
N ALA A 14 17.77 -13.23 -12.19
CA ALA A 14 16.50 -13.19 -11.48
C ALA A 14 16.78 -12.49 -10.15
N ASP A 15 16.19 -11.30 -9.95
CA ASP A 15 16.42 -10.55 -8.73
C ASP A 15 15.80 -11.33 -7.58
N ASN A 16 16.66 -12.05 -6.86
CA ASN A 16 16.26 -13.03 -5.84
C ASN A 16 15.72 -12.37 -4.56
N ARG A 17 15.61 -11.03 -4.54
CA ARG A 17 15.07 -10.24 -3.44
C ARG A 17 13.56 -10.39 -3.29
N TYR A 18 12.83 -10.58 -4.38
CA TYR A 18 11.37 -10.62 -4.37
C TYR A 18 10.85 -12.02 -4.02
N LYS A 19 9.88 -12.08 -3.11
CA LYS A 19 9.08 -13.27 -2.86
C LYS A 19 7.99 -13.37 -3.94
N GLU A 20 7.25 -12.28 -4.13
CA GLU A 20 6.13 -12.18 -5.06
C GLU A 20 6.11 -10.80 -5.73
N SER A 21 5.52 -10.69 -6.91
CA SER A 21 5.36 -9.43 -7.62
C SER A 21 4.08 -9.43 -8.44
N TYR A 22 3.29 -8.36 -8.33
CA TYR A 22 1.98 -8.27 -8.94
C TYR A 22 1.88 -7.02 -9.81
N ARG A 23 1.55 -7.20 -11.09
CA ARG A 23 1.18 -6.07 -11.95
C ARG A 23 -0.15 -5.50 -11.44
N ARG A 24 -0.18 -4.20 -11.14
CA ARG A 24 -1.36 -3.50 -10.64
C ARG A 24 -1.93 -2.48 -11.63
N GLY A 25 -1.51 -2.51 -12.89
CA GLY A 25 -2.03 -1.62 -13.94
C GLY A 25 -1.18 -0.36 -14.13
N GLU A 26 -1.36 0.32 -15.26
CA GLU A 26 -0.71 1.60 -15.59
C GLU A 26 0.82 1.62 -15.42
N GLY A 27 1.47 0.50 -15.72
CA GLY A 27 2.93 0.37 -15.59
C GLY A 27 3.41 0.11 -14.16
N VAL A 28 2.50 0.00 -13.18
CA VAL A 28 2.82 -0.26 -11.78
C VAL A 28 2.92 -1.76 -11.47
N ILE A 29 3.95 -2.12 -10.73
CA ILE A 29 4.19 -3.44 -10.14
C ILE A 29 4.36 -3.25 -8.64
N ILE A 30 3.69 -4.07 -7.84
CA ILE A 30 3.91 -4.14 -6.39
C ILE A 30 4.73 -5.39 -6.11
N HIS A 31 5.90 -5.20 -5.51
CA HIS A 31 6.79 -6.26 -5.09
C HIS A 31 6.68 -6.48 -3.59
N TYR A 32 6.56 -7.74 -3.21
CA TYR A 32 6.68 -8.19 -1.83
C TYR A 32 8.04 -8.88 -1.69
N THR A 33 8.93 -8.33 -0.86
CA THR A 33 10.28 -8.88 -0.68
C THR A 33 10.27 -10.03 0.32
N LYS A 34 11.33 -10.83 0.33
CA LYS A 34 11.50 -11.90 1.33
C LYS A 34 11.71 -11.35 2.75
N ALA A 35 12.12 -10.09 2.88
CA ALA A 35 12.28 -9.39 4.15
C ALA A 35 10.94 -8.80 4.67
N GLY A 36 9.85 -8.90 3.90
CA GLY A 36 8.55 -8.36 4.27
C GLY A 36 8.29 -6.93 3.80
N GLU A 37 9.17 -6.36 2.98
CA GLU A 37 8.99 -5.01 2.43
C GLU A 37 7.93 -5.01 1.33
N ILE A 38 7.24 -3.88 1.16
CA ILE A 38 6.36 -3.60 0.03
C ILE A 38 6.97 -2.47 -0.77
N ILE A 39 7.20 -2.73 -2.04
CA ILE A 39 7.81 -1.78 -2.97
C ILE A 39 6.88 -1.57 -4.16
N LEU A 40 6.63 -0.30 -4.47
CA LEU A 40 5.94 0.12 -5.67
C LEU A 40 6.98 0.48 -6.73
N GLU A 41 6.99 -0.24 -7.85
CA GLU A 41 7.75 0.12 -9.05
C GLU A 41 6.77 0.65 -10.10
N ASN A 42 7.04 1.83 -10.65
CA ASN A 42 6.37 2.30 -11.87
C ASN A 42 7.38 2.29 -13.03
N THR A 43 7.19 1.31 -13.90
CA THR A 43 8.08 1.02 -15.04
C THR A 43 8.04 2.06 -16.15
N ILE A 44 6.97 2.86 -16.23
CA ILE A 44 6.83 3.95 -17.22
C ILE A 44 7.51 5.21 -16.71
N ALA A 45 7.32 5.53 -15.43
CA ALA A 45 7.94 6.69 -14.80
C ALA A 45 9.41 6.45 -14.40
N HIS A 46 9.89 5.19 -14.44
CA HIS A 46 11.22 4.77 -14.00
C HIS A 46 11.51 5.13 -12.54
N ILE A 47 10.54 4.87 -11.66
CA ILE A 47 10.63 5.13 -10.22
C ILE A 47 10.35 3.87 -9.41
N GLU A 48 11.02 3.78 -8.26
CA GLU A 48 10.77 2.78 -7.22
C GLU A 48 10.53 3.54 -5.91
N ALA A 49 9.45 3.20 -5.21
CA ALA A 49 9.08 3.77 -3.92
C ALA A 49 8.88 2.64 -2.89
N MET A 50 9.63 2.68 -1.79
CA MET A 50 9.42 1.77 -0.67
C MET A 50 8.18 2.21 0.10
N ILE A 51 7.08 1.47 -0.04
CA ILE A 51 5.82 1.76 0.65
C ILE A 51 5.93 1.35 2.12
N MET A 52 6.45 0.15 2.36
CA MET A 52 6.61 -0.42 3.70
C MET A 52 7.97 -1.10 3.81
N ASN A 53 8.68 -0.87 4.91
CA ASN A 53 9.96 -1.51 5.17
C ASN A 53 9.82 -2.84 5.94
N GLU A 54 10.94 -3.51 6.18
CA GLU A 54 11.05 -4.78 6.92
C GLU A 54 10.59 -4.73 8.39
N TYR A 55 10.41 -3.53 8.97
CA TYR A 55 9.88 -3.31 10.32
C TYR A 55 8.38 -3.00 10.32
N ASN A 56 7.72 -3.17 9.17
CA ASN A 56 6.32 -2.82 8.90
C ASN A 56 5.99 -1.33 9.06
N LEU A 57 6.97 -0.44 8.89
CA LEU A 57 6.72 1.00 8.90
C LEU A 57 6.41 1.48 7.48
N LEU A 58 5.38 2.30 7.33
CA LEU A 58 5.04 2.97 6.08
C LEU A 58 6.04 4.10 5.83
N THR A 59 6.96 3.92 4.89
CA THR A 59 8.10 4.84 4.68
C THR A 59 7.87 5.89 3.60
N ASN A 60 6.91 5.67 2.69
CA ASN A 60 6.53 6.64 1.66
C ASN A 60 5.34 7.51 2.08
N MET A 61 5.03 7.52 3.38
CA MET A 61 3.87 8.21 3.96
C MET A 61 4.34 9.00 5.19
N GLN A 62 3.65 10.09 5.48
CA GLN A 62 3.91 10.97 6.63
C GLN A 62 2.63 11.19 7.43
N PRO A 63 2.71 11.72 8.67
CA PRO A 63 1.51 11.97 9.47
C PRO A 63 0.44 12.83 8.76
N GLY A 64 0.85 13.77 7.89
CA GLY A 64 -0.08 14.59 7.10
C GLY A 64 -0.87 13.82 6.03
N ASP A 65 -0.52 12.56 5.76
CA ASP A 65 -1.26 11.66 4.88
C ASP A 65 -2.38 10.90 5.61
N ILE A 66 -2.64 11.23 6.87
CA ILE A 66 -3.71 10.67 7.70
C ILE A 66 -4.63 11.80 8.14
N ASP A 67 -5.94 11.61 7.99
CA ASP A 67 -6.95 12.48 8.57
C ASP A 67 -7.18 12.09 10.04
N PHE A 68 -6.32 12.57 10.93
CA PHE A 68 -6.41 12.25 12.36
C PHE A 68 -7.71 12.73 13.01
N GLU A 69 -8.38 13.76 12.48
CA GLU A 69 -9.67 14.20 13.03
C GLU A 69 -10.76 13.14 12.91
N LYS A 70 -10.69 12.31 11.85
CA LYS A 70 -11.54 11.15 11.66
C LYS A 70 -10.98 9.91 12.34
N VAL A 71 -9.70 9.62 12.12
CA VAL A 71 -9.06 8.38 12.61
C VAL A 71 -9.04 8.29 14.14
N ASP A 72 -8.88 9.41 14.86
CA ASP A 72 -8.86 9.41 16.33
C ASP A 72 -10.24 9.15 16.96
N ARG A 73 -11.31 9.14 16.16
CA ARG A 73 -12.66 8.76 16.60
C ARG A 73 -12.90 7.25 16.52
N LEU A 74 -12.01 6.52 15.86
CA LEU A 74 -12.08 5.07 15.73
C LEU A 74 -11.49 4.39 16.96
N GLU A 75 -11.98 3.20 17.28
CA GLU A 75 -11.36 2.36 18.30
C GLU A 75 -9.99 1.86 17.83
N ASN A 76 -9.04 1.70 18.76
CA ASN A 76 -7.74 1.09 18.50
C ASN A 76 -6.91 1.73 17.35
N SER A 77 -7.02 3.04 17.15
CA SER A 77 -6.35 3.78 16.06
C SER A 77 -4.84 4.02 16.26
N HIS A 78 -4.25 3.56 17.37
CA HIS A 78 -2.85 3.82 17.77
C HIS A 78 -1.81 3.47 16.70
N ASN A 79 -2.06 2.43 15.89
CA ASN A 79 -1.16 2.02 14.81
C ASN A 79 -1.03 3.09 13.70
N ALA A 80 -2.06 3.93 13.51
CA ALA A 80 -2.04 5.05 12.56
C ALA A 80 -0.97 6.09 12.95
N HIS A 81 -0.89 6.44 14.24
CA HIS A 81 0.08 7.40 14.77
C HIS A 81 1.53 6.94 14.62
N ALA A 82 1.76 5.63 14.66
CA ALA A 82 3.08 5.04 14.49
C ALA A 82 3.44 4.72 13.03
N LEU A 83 2.52 4.95 12.08
CA LEU A 83 2.66 4.54 10.68
C LEU A 83 3.02 3.05 10.52
N LYS A 84 2.44 2.19 11.36
CA LYS A 84 2.91 0.81 11.51
C LYS A 84 1.86 -0.23 11.16
N VAL A 85 2.15 -1.04 10.14
CA VAL A 85 1.26 -2.11 9.65
C VAL A 85 1.45 -3.37 10.48
N HIS A 86 0.64 -3.51 11.52
CA HIS A 86 0.65 -4.72 12.36
C HIS A 86 -0.20 -5.87 11.80
N TYR A 87 -1.23 -5.54 11.02
CA TYR A 87 -2.22 -6.49 10.53
C TYR A 87 -2.24 -6.50 9.00
N GLY A 88 -3.37 -6.13 8.39
CA GLY A 88 -3.53 -6.13 6.95
C GLY A 88 -3.22 -4.79 6.29
N PHE A 89 -2.59 -4.84 5.12
CA PHE A 89 -2.39 -3.69 4.25
C PHE A 89 -2.42 -4.14 2.78
N GLY A 90 -3.13 -3.40 1.93
CA GLY A 90 -3.25 -3.76 0.53
C GLY A 90 -3.42 -2.57 -0.40
N ILE A 91 -2.82 -2.70 -1.58
CA ILE A 91 -2.93 -1.75 -2.68
C ILE A 91 -3.68 -2.44 -3.82
N GLU A 92 -4.83 -1.88 -4.19
CA GLU A 92 -5.65 -2.37 -5.29
C GLU A 92 -5.07 -1.97 -6.66
N SER A 93 -5.74 -2.34 -7.74
CA SER A 93 -5.32 -1.98 -9.09
C SER A 93 -5.43 -0.46 -9.34
N PHE A 94 -4.44 0.07 -10.05
CA PHE A 94 -4.40 1.44 -10.58
C PHE A 94 -5.31 1.57 -11.80
N ILE A 95 -6.23 2.52 -11.72
CA ILE A 95 -7.18 2.87 -12.79
C ILE A 95 -7.36 4.38 -12.78
N ASN A 96 -7.11 5.03 -13.92
CA ASN A 96 -7.10 6.48 -14.12
C ASN A 96 -6.10 7.20 -13.21
N GLY A 97 -4.89 6.66 -13.05
CA GLY A 97 -3.81 7.27 -12.30
C GLY A 97 -3.87 7.04 -10.78
N VAL A 98 -4.88 6.34 -10.27
CA VAL A 98 -5.10 6.16 -8.83
C VAL A 98 -5.40 4.72 -8.45
N ALA A 99 -4.99 4.31 -7.24
CA ALA A 99 -5.36 3.05 -6.61
C ALA A 99 -5.99 3.29 -5.24
N PHE A 100 -6.92 2.41 -4.87
CA PHE A 100 -7.46 2.33 -3.52
C PHE A 100 -6.50 1.56 -2.62
N VAL A 101 -6.31 2.05 -1.40
CA VAL A 101 -5.48 1.41 -0.39
C VAL A 101 -6.31 1.17 0.85
N TRP A 102 -6.17 -0.01 1.44
CA TRP A 102 -6.79 -0.35 2.72
C TRP A 102 -5.72 -0.74 3.72
N TRP A 103 -5.95 -0.36 4.98
CA TRP A 103 -5.07 -0.66 6.10
C TRP A 103 -5.89 -0.97 7.34
N THR A 104 -5.82 -2.22 7.79
CA THR A 104 -6.45 -2.68 9.03
C THR A 104 -5.58 -2.23 10.21
N LEU A 105 -6.08 -1.26 10.97
CA LEU A 105 -5.43 -0.75 12.18
C LEU A 105 -5.61 -1.72 13.35
N TYR A 106 -6.75 -2.40 13.42
CA TYR A 106 -7.06 -3.42 14.41
C TYR A 106 -8.05 -4.43 13.84
N PRO A 107 -7.83 -5.75 13.96
CA PRO A 107 -8.73 -6.76 13.43
C PRO A 107 -9.97 -6.91 14.33
N ASP A 108 -10.99 -7.64 13.84
CA ASP A 108 -12.08 -8.06 14.72
C ASP A 108 -11.57 -9.03 15.80
N GLY A 109 -12.35 -9.16 16.86
CA GLY A 109 -11.99 -9.96 18.03
C GLY A 109 -11.67 -11.42 17.76
N ARG A 110 -12.19 -12.00 16.67
CA ARG A 110 -11.96 -13.40 16.31
C ARG A 110 -10.54 -13.65 15.83
N TYR A 111 -9.82 -12.60 15.45
CA TYR A 111 -8.40 -12.69 15.16
C TYR A 111 -7.59 -13.21 16.35
N PHE A 112 -8.07 -12.99 17.58
CA PHE A 112 -7.43 -13.43 18.82
C PHE A 112 -8.00 -14.75 19.34
N GLU A 113 -8.91 -15.39 18.60
CA GLU A 113 -9.40 -16.72 18.96
C GLU A 113 -8.28 -17.76 18.83
N ASP A 114 -8.19 -18.64 19.82
CA ASP A 114 -7.37 -19.84 19.75
C ASP A 114 -8.02 -20.93 18.89
N GLU A 115 -7.33 -22.07 18.72
CA GLU A 115 -7.72 -23.13 17.78
C GLU A 115 -9.10 -23.76 18.09
N ASP A 116 -9.61 -23.66 19.32
CA ASP A 116 -10.93 -24.13 19.72
C ASP A 116 -11.99 -23.03 19.82
N GLY A 117 -11.67 -21.79 19.41
CA GLY A 117 -12.61 -20.69 19.24
C GLY A 117 -12.89 -19.87 20.51
N PHE A 118 -12.00 -19.94 21.50
CA PHE A 118 -12.05 -19.14 22.73
C PHE A 118 -11.01 -18.01 22.69
N GLY A 119 -11.07 -17.07 23.63
CA GLY A 119 -10.09 -15.97 23.72
C GLY A 119 -10.31 -14.78 22.80
N GLY A 120 -11.37 -14.80 21.97
CA GLY A 120 -11.76 -13.65 21.15
C GLY A 120 -12.07 -12.40 21.99
N GLU A 121 -11.58 -11.25 21.54
CA GLU A 121 -11.88 -9.96 22.17
C GLU A 121 -13.27 -9.46 21.72
N ASN A 122 -13.92 -8.59 22.50
CA ASN A 122 -15.14 -7.93 22.04
C ASN A 122 -14.77 -6.59 21.37
N CYS A 123 -14.18 -6.67 20.17
CA CYS A 123 -13.79 -5.51 19.38
C CYS A 123 -14.17 -5.66 17.91
N ASN A 124 -14.48 -4.53 17.27
CA ASN A 124 -14.77 -4.48 15.85
C ASN A 124 -13.48 -4.25 15.05
N GLU A 125 -13.42 -4.80 13.83
CA GLU A 125 -12.36 -4.47 12.90
C GLU A 125 -12.36 -2.96 12.59
N THR A 126 -11.20 -2.34 12.71
CA THR A 126 -10.95 -0.95 12.32
C THR A 126 -10.03 -0.93 11.12
N THR A 127 -10.58 -0.55 9.97
CA THR A 127 -9.84 -0.42 8.70
C THR A 127 -9.99 0.99 8.17
N VAL A 128 -8.87 1.63 7.85
CA VAL A 128 -8.81 2.94 7.20
C VAL A 128 -8.42 2.79 5.73
N TYR A 129 -8.76 3.80 4.95
CA TYR A 129 -8.64 3.78 3.50
C TYR A 129 -8.03 5.05 2.95
N ALA A 130 -7.32 4.94 1.85
CA ALA A 130 -6.75 6.08 1.12
C ALA A 130 -6.83 5.88 -0.38
N TYR A 131 -6.54 6.94 -1.13
CA TYR A 131 -6.23 6.86 -2.55
C TYR A 131 -4.81 7.34 -2.80
N ILE A 132 -4.02 6.53 -3.49
CA ILE A 132 -2.64 6.86 -3.88
C ILE A 132 -2.51 6.98 -5.40
N ASP A 133 -1.53 7.72 -5.88
CA ASP A 133 -1.18 7.76 -7.29
C ASP A 133 -0.14 6.68 -7.69
N THR A 134 0.12 6.59 -8.99
CA THR A 134 1.08 5.62 -9.57
C THR A 134 2.54 5.86 -9.18
N LEU A 135 2.84 6.88 -8.36
CA LEU A 135 4.13 7.13 -7.75
C LEU A 135 4.15 6.80 -6.24
N GLY A 136 3.06 6.24 -5.73
CA GLY A 136 2.89 5.88 -4.31
C GLY A 136 2.56 7.05 -3.41
N ARG A 137 2.23 8.23 -3.95
CA ARG A 137 1.90 9.42 -3.15
C ARG A 137 0.43 9.40 -2.75
N VAL A 138 0.14 9.72 -1.49
CA VAL A 138 -1.24 9.83 -1.01
C VAL A 138 -1.91 11.07 -1.62
N ILE A 139 -3.07 10.86 -2.23
CA ILE A 139 -3.90 11.91 -2.88
C ILE A 139 -5.10 12.26 -2.02
N ILE A 140 -5.71 11.24 -1.42
CA ILE A 140 -6.73 11.36 -0.38
C ILE A 140 -6.19 10.68 0.88
N PRO A 141 -6.06 11.42 2.00
CA PRO A 141 -5.54 10.90 3.27
C PRO A 141 -6.29 9.67 3.80
N PHE A 142 -5.57 8.87 4.58
CA PHE A 142 -6.15 7.72 5.29
C PHE A 142 -7.24 8.15 6.27
N GLN A 143 -8.41 7.54 6.14
CA GLN A 143 -9.59 7.77 6.98
C GLN A 143 -10.57 6.60 6.89
N ASP A 144 -11.54 6.54 7.79
CA ASP A 144 -12.72 5.71 7.58
C ASP A 144 -13.51 6.26 6.38
N MET A 145 -14.07 5.34 5.59
CA MET A 145 -14.88 5.71 4.43
C MET A 145 -16.04 4.74 4.29
N ASN A 146 -17.25 5.27 4.20
CA ASN A 146 -18.40 4.49 3.77
C ASN A 146 -18.39 4.27 2.24
N THR A 147 -19.34 3.48 1.73
CA THR A 147 -19.41 3.13 0.30
C THR A 147 -19.56 4.35 -0.62
N GLU A 148 -20.29 5.37 -0.20
CA GLU A 148 -20.50 6.60 -0.98
C GLU A 148 -19.23 7.47 -0.96
N GLU A 149 -18.63 7.65 0.21
CA GLU A 149 -17.36 8.38 0.37
C GLU A 149 -16.25 7.76 -0.48
N LYS A 150 -16.11 6.43 -0.50
CA LYS A 150 -15.14 5.75 -1.39
C LYS A 150 -15.34 6.16 -2.85
N LYS A 151 -16.57 6.20 -3.34
CA LYS A 151 -16.87 6.62 -4.73
C LYS A 151 -16.51 8.09 -4.96
N ASN A 152 -16.90 8.96 -4.03
CA ASN A 152 -16.67 10.40 -4.14
C ASN A 152 -15.18 10.75 -4.09
N TYR A 153 -14.45 10.19 -3.14
CA TYR A 153 -13.01 10.37 -3.02
C TYR A 153 -12.23 9.77 -4.18
N ARG A 154 -12.70 8.66 -4.79
CA ARG A 154 -12.10 8.17 -6.02
C ARG A 154 -12.18 9.21 -7.14
N MET A 155 -13.35 9.79 -7.37
CA MET A 155 -13.53 10.83 -8.40
C MET A 155 -12.66 12.07 -8.10
N GLU A 156 -12.59 12.49 -6.84
CA GLU A 156 -11.73 13.60 -6.42
C GLU A 156 -10.25 13.30 -6.66
N ALA A 157 -9.79 12.09 -6.32
CA ALA A 157 -8.41 11.66 -6.51
C ALA A 157 -8.03 11.66 -7.99
N GLU A 158 -8.88 11.09 -8.85
CA GLU A 158 -8.69 11.09 -10.31
C GLU A 158 -8.58 12.53 -10.86
N GLN A 159 -9.43 13.45 -10.39
CA GLN A 159 -9.37 14.86 -10.79
C GLN A 159 -8.08 15.54 -10.34
N LYS A 160 -7.64 15.29 -9.10
CA LYS A 160 -6.38 15.82 -8.54
C LYS A 160 -5.15 15.32 -9.29
N VAL A 161 -5.12 14.04 -9.67
CA VAL A 161 -4.00 13.49 -10.47
C VAL A 161 -4.02 14.08 -11.87
N LYS A 162 -5.19 14.14 -12.51
CA LYS A 162 -5.33 14.70 -13.87
C LYS A 162 -4.89 16.16 -13.95
N SER A 163 -5.21 16.99 -12.96
CA SER A 163 -4.79 18.40 -12.95
C SER A 163 -3.27 18.57 -12.74
N ARG A 164 -2.63 17.68 -11.97
CA ARG A 164 -1.16 17.65 -11.79
C ARG A 164 -0.40 17.26 -13.06
N SER A 165 -0.98 16.44 -13.93
CA SER A 165 -0.34 16.04 -15.19
C SER A 165 -0.45 17.09 -16.30
N GLN A 166 -1.23 18.17 -16.10
CA GLN A 166 -1.46 19.23 -17.08
C GLN A 166 -0.71 20.55 -16.77
N GLY A 167 -0.07 20.65 -15.61
CA GLY A 167 0.78 21.78 -15.22
C GLY A 167 2.26 21.42 -15.31
#